data_AF-A0A315X6U9-F1
#
_entry.id   AF-A0A315X6U9-F1
#
_cell.length_a   1.000
_cell.length_b   1.000
_cell.length_c   1.000
_cell.angle_alpha   90.00
_cell.angle_beta   90.00
_cell.angle_gamma   90.00
#
_symmetry.space_group_name_H-M   'P 1'
#
loop_
_entity.id
_entity.type
_entity.pdbx_description
1 polymer ?
#
loop_
_entity_poly.entity_id
_entity_poly.type
_entity_poly.pdbx_seq_one_letter_code
_entity_poly.pdbx_strand_id
1 'polypeptide(L)'
;MGPGSGSGMARVPDEGVQNARPPVLLGCVSVLAFVIAVFGLAAFLIVFLESGADTGKVRLEDAEAYAPGSVEFIGEEHLFLVRLADGAYLALADLDAANRARTERRCRVAPMQLTDARLPGILARYGAVMSDDAAGSTLVFREECGGALYDVTGLRLDSEGRNLDRYPVSIDSAGRVVVDTAKRQCSQREQLNPFAPAGCE
;
A
#
# COMPACT_ATOMS: atom_id res chain seq x y z
N MET A 1 64.07 -15.41 -91.89
CA MET A 1 63.61 -16.33 -90.82
C MET A 1 63.57 -15.55 -89.51
N GLY A 2 62.39 -15.47 -88.90
CA GLY A 2 62.18 -14.97 -87.53
C GLY A 2 62.02 -13.45 -87.36
N PRO A 3 61.18 -12.96 -86.43
CA PRO A 3 60.15 -11.96 -86.75
C PRO A 3 60.12 -10.73 -85.81
N GLY A 4 59.26 -9.75 -86.10
CA GLY A 4 59.00 -8.62 -85.20
C GLY A 4 57.64 -7.97 -85.47
N SER A 5 56.57 -8.72 -85.21
CA SER A 5 55.17 -8.28 -85.30
C SER A 5 54.85 -7.32 -84.15
N GLY A 6 54.64 -6.04 -84.46
CA GLY A 6 54.10 -5.05 -83.53
C GLY A 6 52.59 -4.98 -83.66
N SER A 7 51.86 -5.57 -82.71
CA SER A 7 50.41 -5.46 -82.61
C SER A 7 50.07 -4.64 -81.37
N GLY A 8 49.58 -3.41 -81.59
CA GLY A 8 49.15 -2.50 -80.55
C GLY A 8 47.83 -2.96 -79.92
N MET A 9 47.85 -3.22 -78.62
CA MET A 9 46.64 -3.40 -77.82
C MET A 9 46.06 -2.05 -77.44
N ALA A 10 44.80 -1.85 -77.81
CA ALA A 10 43.96 -0.73 -77.42
C ALA A 10 43.75 -0.72 -75.90
N ARG A 11 43.80 0.49 -75.33
CA ARG A 11 43.36 0.77 -73.95
C ARG A 11 41.89 0.40 -73.78
N VAL A 12 41.61 -0.46 -72.82
CA VAL A 12 40.29 -0.56 -72.17
C VAL A 12 40.12 0.66 -71.27
N PRO A 13 39.02 1.43 -71.36
CA PRO A 13 38.73 2.45 -70.36
C PRO A 13 38.30 1.78 -69.05
N ASP A 14 38.98 2.16 -67.98
CA ASP A 14 38.72 1.75 -66.59
C ASP A 14 37.34 2.27 -66.17
N GLU A 15 36.40 1.35 -65.90
CA GLU A 15 35.10 1.67 -65.33
C GLU A 15 35.32 2.17 -63.90
N GLY A 16 35.00 3.45 -63.66
CA GLY A 16 35.07 4.05 -62.34
C GLY A 16 34.18 3.30 -61.35
N VAL A 17 34.81 2.53 -60.46
CA VAL A 17 34.16 2.01 -59.25
C VAL A 17 33.80 3.21 -58.38
N GLN A 18 32.56 3.70 -58.52
CA GLN A 18 31.98 4.65 -57.59
C GLN A 18 31.87 3.96 -56.23
N ASN A 19 32.83 4.23 -55.34
CA ASN A 19 32.70 3.98 -53.91
C ASN A 19 31.57 4.85 -53.36
N ALA A 20 30.34 4.35 -53.43
CA ALA A 20 29.19 4.94 -52.77
C ALA A 20 29.44 4.92 -51.26
N ARG A 21 29.86 6.05 -50.69
CA ARG A 21 29.87 6.25 -49.23
C ARG A 21 28.44 6.02 -48.72
N PRO A 22 28.24 5.14 -47.72
CA PRO A 22 26.90 4.92 -47.18
C PRO A 22 26.36 6.23 -46.60
N PRO A 23 25.06 6.55 -46.81
CA PRO A 23 24.49 7.83 -46.38
C PRO A 23 24.47 7.91 -44.85
N VAL A 24 25.31 8.81 -44.32
CA VAL A 24 25.51 9.06 -42.87
C VAL A 24 24.20 9.48 -42.16
N LEU A 25 23.21 9.99 -42.92
CA LEU A 25 21.90 10.41 -42.44
C LEU A 25 21.07 9.28 -41.79
N LEU A 26 21.16 8.04 -42.28
CA LEU A 26 20.42 6.90 -41.72
C LEU A 26 20.95 6.46 -40.34
N GLY A 27 22.25 6.63 -40.10
CA GLY A 27 22.88 6.33 -38.81
C GLY A 27 22.51 7.33 -37.72
N CYS A 28 22.47 8.62 -38.04
CA CYS A 28 22.10 9.65 -37.04
C CYS A 28 20.61 9.59 -36.66
N VAL A 29 19.72 9.34 -37.62
CA VAL A 29 18.28 9.23 -37.33
C VAL A 29 17.97 7.98 -36.50
N SER A 30 18.62 6.85 -36.78
CA SER A 30 18.43 5.62 -35.99
C SER A 30 18.98 5.74 -34.57
N VAL A 31 20.15 6.38 -34.38
CA VAL A 31 20.69 6.65 -33.04
C VAL A 31 19.79 7.60 -32.25
N LEU A 32 19.27 8.66 -32.89
CA LEU A 32 18.36 9.59 -32.23
C LEU A 32 17.04 8.91 -31.82
N ALA A 33 16.46 8.08 -32.70
CA ALA A 33 15.25 7.33 -32.41
C ALA A 33 15.46 6.33 -31.26
N PHE A 34 16.62 5.65 -31.21
CA PHE A 34 16.98 4.75 -30.13
C PHE A 34 17.12 5.50 -28.80
N VAL A 35 17.79 6.66 -28.79
CA VAL A 35 17.93 7.49 -27.59
C VAL A 35 16.56 7.94 -27.09
N ILE A 36 15.69 8.46 -27.97
CA ILE A 36 14.33 8.88 -27.60
C ILE A 36 13.52 7.70 -27.04
N ALA A 37 13.62 6.52 -27.64
CA ALA A 37 12.93 5.33 -27.17
C ALA A 37 13.42 4.88 -25.77
N VAL A 38 14.74 4.87 -25.54
CA VAL A 38 15.32 4.49 -24.24
C VAL A 38 14.96 5.51 -23.16
N PHE A 39 15.09 6.81 -23.43
CA PHE A 39 14.73 7.85 -22.47
C PHE A 39 13.22 7.90 -22.23
N GLY A 40 12.40 7.70 -23.27
CA GLY A 40 10.95 7.61 -23.15
C GLY A 40 10.51 6.40 -22.32
N LEU A 41 11.13 5.23 -22.53
CA LEU A 41 10.88 4.03 -21.75
C LEU A 41 11.32 4.19 -20.29
N ALA A 42 12.49 4.78 -20.04
CA ALA A 42 12.98 5.04 -18.69
C ALA A 42 12.07 6.03 -17.94
N ALA A 43 11.68 7.13 -18.59
CA ALA A 43 10.74 8.10 -18.01
C ALA A 43 9.37 7.45 -17.74
N PHE A 44 8.86 6.64 -18.67
CA PHE A 44 7.62 5.89 -18.48
C PHE A 44 7.72 4.91 -17.32
N LEU A 45 8.84 4.17 -17.18
CA LEU A 45 9.04 3.24 -16.08
C LEU A 45 9.13 3.97 -14.73
N ILE A 46 9.81 5.12 -14.65
CA ILE A 46 9.85 5.93 -13.43
C ILE A 46 8.44 6.39 -13.06
N VAL A 47 7.71 6.98 -14.01
CA VAL A 47 6.33 7.44 -13.77
C VAL A 47 5.41 6.27 -13.44
N PHE A 48 5.56 5.11 -14.07
CA PHE A 48 4.75 3.92 -13.78
C PHE A 48 5.06 3.33 -12.39
N LEU A 49 6.32 3.33 -11.99
CA LEU A 49 6.73 2.94 -10.64
C LEU A 49 6.28 3.97 -9.58
N GLU A 50 6.24 5.25 -9.92
CA GLU A 50 5.76 6.34 -9.05
C GLU A 50 4.23 6.45 -9.01
N SER A 51 3.55 6.16 -10.11
CA SER A 51 2.09 6.30 -10.29
C SER A 51 1.30 5.15 -9.68
N GLY A 52 1.97 4.20 -9.02
CA GLY A 52 1.30 3.19 -8.23
C GLY A 52 0.58 2.15 -9.10
N ALA A 53 1.29 1.06 -9.39
CA ALA A 53 0.62 -0.22 -9.24
C ALA A 53 -0.09 -0.20 -7.88
N ASP A 54 -1.35 -0.62 -7.82
CA ASP A 54 -2.16 -0.60 -6.60
C ASP A 54 -1.43 -1.39 -5.49
N THR A 55 -0.61 -0.68 -4.71
CA THR A 55 0.31 -1.30 -3.74
C THR A 55 -0.42 -1.66 -2.45
N GLY A 56 -1.73 -1.43 -2.38
CA GLY A 56 -2.50 -1.44 -1.14
C GLY A 56 -1.99 -0.41 -0.14
N LYS A 57 -1.47 0.73 -0.63
CA LYS A 57 -1.02 1.84 0.23
C LYS A 57 -1.99 3.00 0.10
N VAL A 58 -2.71 3.24 1.18
CA VAL A 58 -3.63 4.36 1.30
C VAL A 58 -2.85 5.53 1.90
N ARG A 59 -2.79 6.65 1.18
CA ARG A 59 -2.22 7.90 1.68
C ARG A 59 -3.34 8.78 2.18
N LEU A 60 -3.25 9.18 3.44
CA LEU A 60 -4.23 10.03 4.10
C LEU A 60 -3.65 11.45 4.26
N GLU A 61 -4.34 12.28 5.05
CA GLU A 61 -3.93 13.65 5.34
C GLU A 61 -2.61 13.70 6.15
N ASP A 62 -2.11 14.92 6.34
CA ASP A 62 -0.97 15.19 7.21
C ASP A 62 -1.22 14.64 8.62
N ALA A 63 -0.19 14.06 9.24
CA ALA A 63 -0.30 13.48 10.59
C ALA A 63 -0.86 14.50 11.60
N GLU A 64 -0.47 15.76 11.47
CA GLU A 64 -0.91 16.86 12.34
C GLU A 64 -2.40 17.17 12.26
N ALA A 65 -3.10 16.73 11.19
CA ALA A 65 -4.54 16.94 11.04
C ALA A 65 -5.39 16.11 12.02
N TYR A 66 -4.86 14.98 12.51
CA TYR A 66 -5.58 14.06 13.41
C TYR A 66 -5.28 14.40 14.86
N ALA A 67 -6.25 14.70 15.72
CA ALA A 67 -5.94 15.04 17.12
C ALA A 67 -5.47 13.81 17.95
N PRO A 68 -4.55 13.94 18.92
CA PRO A 68 -4.26 12.83 19.84
C PRO A 68 -5.53 12.35 20.56
N GLY A 69 -5.72 11.03 20.64
CA GLY A 69 -6.94 10.40 21.13
C GLY A 69 -8.11 10.38 20.15
N SER A 70 -7.91 10.78 18.88
CA SER A 70 -8.97 10.78 17.86
C SER A 70 -9.14 9.41 17.18
N VAL A 71 -10.36 9.14 16.75
CA VAL A 71 -10.69 8.04 15.85
C VAL A 71 -11.45 8.60 14.66
N GLU A 72 -10.97 8.29 13.46
CA GLU A 72 -11.58 8.70 12.21
C GLU A 72 -11.90 7.48 11.35
N PHE A 73 -13.08 7.49 10.72
CA PHE A 73 -13.50 6.41 9.83
C PHE A 73 -13.20 6.78 8.38
N ILE A 74 -12.38 5.96 7.73
CA ILE A 74 -12.03 6.11 6.31
C ILE A 74 -12.94 5.19 5.50
N GLY A 75 -14.07 5.75 5.04
CA GLY A 75 -15.17 4.97 4.46
C GLY A 75 -14.81 4.24 3.16
N GLU A 76 -13.95 4.81 2.32
CA GLU A 76 -13.52 4.20 1.05
C GLU A 76 -12.73 2.90 1.27
N GLU A 77 -11.98 2.84 2.38
CA GLU A 77 -11.07 1.74 2.71
C GLU A 77 -11.61 0.84 3.84
N HIS A 78 -12.80 1.16 4.37
CA HIS A 78 -13.45 0.40 5.44
C HIS A 78 -12.55 0.17 6.67
N LEU A 79 -11.86 1.23 7.10
CA LEU A 79 -10.96 1.19 8.25
C LEU A 79 -11.14 2.39 9.17
N PHE A 80 -10.74 2.21 10.43
CA PHE A 80 -10.59 3.28 11.40
C PHE A 80 -9.13 3.66 11.52
N LEU A 81 -8.81 4.93 11.32
CA LEU A 81 -7.54 5.51 11.74
C LEU A 81 -7.67 5.98 13.19
N VAL A 82 -6.84 5.46 14.06
CA VAL A 82 -6.79 5.80 15.48
C VAL A 82 -5.47 6.51 15.74
N ARG A 83 -5.53 7.73 16.29
CA ARG A 83 -4.37 8.39 16.87
C ARG A 83 -4.45 8.26 18.39
N LEU A 84 -3.57 7.48 18.99
CA LEU A 84 -3.53 7.26 20.43
C LEU A 84 -3.09 8.53 21.18
N ALA A 85 -3.27 8.54 22.50
CA ALA A 85 -2.94 9.69 23.34
C ALA A 85 -1.44 10.00 23.39
N ASP A 86 -0.59 8.98 23.24
CA ASP A 86 0.86 9.09 23.13
C ASP A 86 1.33 9.56 21.74
N GLY A 87 0.40 9.69 20.79
CA GLY A 87 0.65 10.11 19.41
C GLY A 87 0.89 8.97 18.42
N ALA A 88 0.90 7.71 18.85
CA ALA A 88 1.01 6.57 17.96
C ALA A 88 -0.23 6.41 17.06
N TYR A 89 -0.04 5.85 15.87
CA TYR A 89 -1.14 5.57 14.94
C TYR A 89 -1.42 4.08 14.85
N LEU A 90 -2.71 3.73 14.83
CA LEU A 90 -3.21 2.41 14.50
C LEU A 90 -4.21 2.53 13.36
N ALA A 91 -4.24 1.55 12.47
CA ALA A 91 -5.30 1.38 11.49
C ALA A 91 -6.01 0.06 11.77
N LEU A 92 -7.32 0.11 12.02
CA LEU A 92 -8.14 -1.04 12.40
C LEU A 92 -9.16 -1.32 11.29
N ALA A 93 -9.37 -2.59 10.94
CA ALA A 93 -10.48 -2.96 10.06
C ALA A 93 -11.83 -2.67 10.73
N ASP A 94 -12.80 -2.21 9.95
CA ASP A 94 -14.18 -2.03 10.44
C ASP A 94 -14.96 -3.36 10.52
N LEU A 95 -14.43 -4.44 9.96
CA LEU A 95 -15.07 -5.74 9.92
C LEU A 95 -14.62 -6.60 11.10
N ASP A 96 -15.57 -7.22 11.78
CA ASP A 96 -15.26 -8.15 12.86
C ASP A 96 -14.46 -9.36 12.35
N ALA A 97 -13.26 -9.55 12.91
CA ALA A 97 -12.33 -10.59 12.51
C ALA A 97 -12.88 -12.00 12.77
N ALA A 98 -13.78 -12.19 13.74
CA ALA A 98 -14.36 -13.50 14.05
C ALA A 98 -15.38 -13.98 13.00
N ASN A 99 -15.96 -13.07 12.21
CA ASN A 99 -16.92 -13.42 11.16
C ASN A 99 -16.50 -13.02 9.74
N ARG A 100 -15.30 -12.45 9.56
CA ARG A 100 -14.76 -12.05 8.25
C ARG A 100 -14.89 -13.11 7.15
N ALA A 101 -14.60 -14.38 7.45
CA ALA A 101 -14.66 -15.47 6.48
C ALA A 101 -16.10 -15.89 6.10
N ARG A 102 -17.12 -15.40 6.83
CA ARG A 102 -18.52 -15.73 6.57
C ARG A 102 -19.06 -14.82 5.47
N THR A 103 -19.44 -15.42 4.35
CA THR A 103 -20.07 -14.72 3.22
C THR A 103 -21.48 -14.24 3.54
N GLU A 104 -22.20 -14.96 4.38
CA GLU A 104 -23.61 -14.68 4.72
C GLU A 104 -23.78 -13.60 5.79
N ARG A 105 -22.74 -13.36 6.62
CA ARG A 105 -22.83 -12.43 7.74
C ARG A 105 -21.49 -11.77 8.04
N ARG A 106 -21.31 -10.57 7.46
CA ARG A 106 -20.16 -9.69 7.69
C ARG A 106 -20.57 -8.57 8.63
N CYS A 107 -20.21 -8.70 9.89
CA CYS A 107 -20.63 -7.73 10.91
C CYS A 107 -19.58 -6.65 11.03
N ARG A 108 -19.99 -5.42 10.82
CA ARG A 108 -19.12 -4.28 11.02
C ARG A 108 -19.15 -3.84 12.47
N VAL A 109 -18.09 -3.15 12.83
CA VAL A 109 -17.81 -2.61 14.13
C VAL A 109 -17.86 -1.10 14.01
N ALA A 110 -18.48 -0.46 14.99
CA ALA A 110 -18.58 0.99 15.04
C ALA A 110 -18.23 1.48 16.45
N PRO A 111 -17.68 2.70 16.60
CA PRO A 111 -17.48 3.29 17.91
C PRO A 111 -18.83 3.52 18.59
N MET A 112 -18.92 3.13 19.86
CA MET A 112 -20.08 3.43 20.68
C MET A 112 -20.18 4.93 20.91
N GLN A 113 -21.39 5.47 20.76
CA GLN A 113 -21.65 6.88 21.03
C GLN A 113 -21.48 7.15 22.53
N LEU A 114 -20.92 8.31 22.89
CA LEU A 114 -20.76 8.72 24.30
C LEU A 114 -22.12 8.80 25.03
N THR A 115 -23.21 8.99 24.29
CA THR A 115 -24.58 9.05 24.80
C THR A 115 -25.23 7.67 24.97
N ASP A 116 -24.58 6.57 24.58
CA ASP A 116 -25.12 5.22 24.78
C ASP A 116 -25.18 4.90 26.28
N ALA A 117 -26.39 4.66 26.80
CA ALA A 117 -26.64 4.40 28.21
C ALA A 117 -25.89 3.16 28.76
N ARG A 118 -25.43 2.26 27.90
CA ARG A 118 -24.69 1.05 28.29
C ARG A 118 -23.20 1.32 28.49
N LEU A 119 -22.66 2.39 27.90
CA LEU A 119 -21.22 2.66 27.89
C LEU A 119 -20.62 2.76 29.31
N PRO A 120 -21.22 3.44 30.29
CA PRO A 120 -20.66 3.49 31.65
C PRO A 120 -20.53 2.11 32.30
N GLY A 121 -21.53 1.23 32.12
CA GLY A 121 -21.49 -0.13 32.65
C GLY A 121 -20.44 -1.01 31.96
N ILE A 122 -20.24 -0.81 30.65
CA ILE A 122 -19.20 -1.48 29.87
C ILE A 122 -17.81 -1.05 30.36
N LEU A 123 -17.56 0.24 30.48
CA LEU A 123 -16.27 0.77 30.96
C LEU A 123 -15.96 0.31 32.39
N ALA A 124 -16.97 0.32 33.28
CA ALA A 124 -16.79 -0.18 34.64
C ALA A 124 -16.45 -1.68 34.69
N ARG A 125 -16.99 -2.47 33.77
CA ARG A 125 -16.77 -3.93 33.72
C ARG A 125 -15.46 -4.32 33.05
N TYR A 126 -15.12 -3.66 31.95
CA TYR A 126 -14.03 -4.08 31.06
C TYR A 126 -12.82 -3.15 31.08
N GLY A 127 -12.88 -1.99 31.74
CA GLY A 127 -11.77 -1.03 31.78
C GLY A 127 -10.46 -1.64 32.31
N ALA A 128 -10.54 -2.57 33.25
CA ALA A 128 -9.37 -3.25 33.81
C ALA A 128 -8.72 -4.28 32.87
N VAL A 129 -9.38 -4.66 31.78
CA VAL A 129 -8.89 -5.65 30.81
C VAL A 129 -8.62 -5.07 29.42
N MET A 130 -8.77 -3.75 29.28
CA MET A 130 -8.31 -3.00 28.12
C MET A 130 -6.79 -3.09 27.99
N SER A 131 -6.28 -2.87 26.78
CA SER A 131 -4.85 -2.72 26.55
C SER A 131 -4.29 -1.52 27.31
N ASP A 132 -3.00 -1.58 27.65
CA ASP A 132 -2.31 -0.48 28.33
C ASP A 132 -2.38 0.82 27.50
N ASP A 133 -2.29 0.71 26.17
CA ASP A 133 -2.43 1.83 25.23
C ASP A 133 -3.85 2.42 25.20
N ALA A 134 -4.85 1.67 25.67
CA ALA A 134 -6.23 2.12 25.84
C ALA A 134 -6.54 2.62 27.26
N ALA A 135 -5.56 2.64 28.17
CA ALA A 135 -5.79 3.03 29.56
C ALA A 135 -6.41 4.42 29.67
N GLY A 136 -7.56 4.51 30.36
CA GLY A 136 -8.31 5.76 30.53
C GLY A 136 -9.14 6.18 29.31
N SER A 137 -9.09 5.44 28.20
CA SER A 137 -9.99 5.66 27.06
C SER A 137 -11.43 5.36 27.44
N THR A 138 -12.36 6.21 26.99
CA THR A 138 -13.80 5.95 27.05
C THR A 138 -14.34 5.39 25.74
N LEU A 139 -13.48 5.21 24.73
CA LEU A 139 -13.88 4.74 23.42
C LEU A 139 -13.90 3.21 23.41
N VAL A 140 -15.09 2.68 23.10
CA VAL A 140 -15.31 1.25 22.92
C VAL A 140 -15.94 1.06 21.55
N PHE A 141 -15.40 0.12 20.81
CA PHE A 141 -15.96 -0.35 19.55
C PHE A 141 -16.93 -1.50 19.82
N ARG A 142 -18.05 -1.51 19.11
CA ARG A 142 -19.06 -2.57 19.22
C ARG A 142 -19.46 -3.10 17.85
N GLU A 143 -19.46 -4.41 17.72
CA GLU A 143 -20.00 -5.12 16.56
C GLU A 143 -21.54 -5.01 16.52
N GLU A 144 -22.10 -4.82 15.33
CA GLU A 144 -23.54 -4.64 15.16
C GLU A 144 -24.37 -5.93 15.32
N CYS A 145 -23.84 -7.09 14.91
CA CYS A 145 -24.61 -8.34 14.89
C CYS A 145 -24.72 -9.02 16.27
N GLY A 146 -23.58 -9.38 16.86
CA GLY A 146 -23.47 -10.13 18.11
C GLY A 146 -23.14 -9.26 19.32
N GLY A 147 -22.76 -8.00 19.09
CA GLY A 147 -22.41 -7.08 20.16
C GLY A 147 -21.04 -7.33 20.78
N ALA A 148 -20.11 -7.97 20.07
CA ALA A 148 -18.72 -8.10 20.50
C ALA A 148 -18.12 -6.71 20.78
N LEU A 149 -17.24 -6.63 21.77
CA LEU A 149 -16.70 -5.37 22.27
C LEU A 149 -15.19 -5.34 22.10
N TYR A 150 -14.68 -4.21 21.64
CA TYR A 150 -13.26 -3.96 21.43
C TYR A 150 -12.85 -2.63 22.07
N ASP A 151 -11.64 -2.54 22.62
CA ASP A 151 -11.08 -1.25 23.02
C ASP A 151 -10.61 -0.43 21.80
N VAL A 152 -10.14 0.80 22.06
CA VAL A 152 -9.66 1.72 21.02
C VAL A 152 -8.48 1.19 20.19
N THR A 153 -7.79 0.15 20.65
CA THR A 153 -6.70 -0.50 19.90
C THR A 153 -7.17 -1.71 19.10
N GLY A 154 -8.46 -2.08 19.20
CA GLY A 154 -9.02 -3.25 18.58
C GLY A 154 -8.86 -4.55 19.38
N LEU A 155 -8.39 -4.48 20.63
CA LEU A 155 -8.35 -5.65 21.52
C LEU A 155 -9.76 -6.06 21.92
N ARG A 156 -10.08 -7.34 21.81
CA ARG A 156 -11.38 -7.87 22.25
C ARG A 156 -11.52 -7.79 23.78
N LEU A 157 -12.72 -7.49 24.28
CA LEU A 157 -12.97 -7.26 25.71
C LEU A 157 -13.94 -8.27 26.35
N ASP A 158 -14.95 -8.71 25.59
CA ASP A 158 -16.08 -9.50 26.11
C ASP A 158 -15.75 -11.00 26.28
N SER A 159 -14.78 -11.50 25.54
CA SER A 159 -14.30 -12.88 25.61
C SER A 159 -12.90 -13.02 25.02
N GLU A 160 -12.28 -14.17 25.23
CA GLU A 160 -11.18 -14.62 24.38
C GLU A 160 -11.65 -14.74 22.92
N GLY A 161 -10.77 -14.50 21.96
CA GLY A 161 -11.12 -14.55 20.54
C GLY A 161 -10.33 -13.57 19.68
N ARG A 162 -10.71 -13.49 18.40
CA ARG A 162 -10.04 -12.60 17.43
C ARG A 162 -10.18 -11.13 17.85
N ASN A 163 -9.08 -10.41 17.76
CA ASN A 163 -9.05 -8.94 17.82
C ASN A 163 -9.42 -8.36 16.46
N LEU A 164 -9.70 -7.06 16.39
CA LEU A 164 -9.79 -6.39 15.10
C LEU A 164 -8.47 -6.52 14.34
N ASP A 165 -8.59 -6.76 13.04
CA ASP A 165 -7.44 -6.79 12.16
C ASP A 165 -6.78 -5.41 12.13
N ARG A 166 -5.45 -5.40 12.13
CA ARG A 166 -4.65 -4.17 12.04
C ARG A 166 -3.97 -4.05 10.69
N TYR A 167 -3.68 -2.83 10.29
CA TYR A 167 -2.85 -2.52 9.13
C TYR A 167 -1.64 -1.70 9.58
N PRO A 168 -0.44 -1.97 9.04
CA PRO A 168 0.74 -1.16 9.31
C PRO A 168 0.50 0.29 8.94
N VAL A 169 0.87 1.18 9.86
CA VAL A 169 0.83 2.62 9.65
C VAL A 169 2.25 3.16 9.66
N SER A 170 2.53 4.10 8.78
CA SER A 170 3.80 4.82 8.69
C SER A 170 3.55 6.28 8.34
N ILE A 171 4.53 7.14 8.58
CA ILE A 171 4.51 8.53 8.10
C ILE A 171 5.47 8.63 6.92
N ASP A 172 5.01 9.17 5.79
CA ASP A 172 5.85 9.36 4.62
C ASP A 172 6.78 10.57 4.76
N SER A 173 7.67 10.77 3.77
CA SER A 173 8.62 11.89 3.76
C SER A 173 7.95 13.28 3.69
N ALA A 174 6.67 13.35 3.32
CA ALA A 174 5.90 14.57 3.29
C ALA A 174 5.13 14.84 4.61
N GLY A 175 5.21 13.92 5.59
CA GLY A 175 4.51 14.06 6.87
C GLY A 175 3.09 13.49 6.88
N ARG A 176 2.69 12.75 5.84
CA ARG A 176 1.35 12.18 5.72
C ARG A 176 1.26 10.79 6.30
N VAL A 177 0.08 10.44 6.80
CA VAL A 177 -0.21 9.09 7.28
C VAL A 177 -0.38 8.15 6.09
N VAL A 178 0.31 7.00 6.14
CA VAL A 178 0.22 5.94 5.14
C VAL A 178 -0.16 4.63 5.79
N VAL A 179 -1.24 4.02 5.30
CA VAL A 179 -1.73 2.71 5.76
C VAL A 179 -1.46 1.66 4.67
N ASP A 180 -0.81 0.56 5.05
CA ASP A 180 -0.53 -0.58 4.15
C ASP A 180 -1.64 -1.64 4.28
N THR A 181 -2.73 -1.46 3.53
CA THR A 181 -3.90 -2.36 3.50
C THR A 181 -3.60 -3.71 2.85
N ALA A 182 -2.51 -3.83 2.08
CA ALA A 182 -2.04 -5.11 1.56
C ALA A 182 -1.46 -6.03 2.66
N LYS A 183 -1.03 -5.47 3.80
CA LYS A 183 -0.43 -6.22 4.91
C LYS A 183 -1.34 -6.27 6.12
N ARG A 184 -2.30 -7.18 6.10
CA ARG A 184 -3.15 -7.41 7.26
C ARG A 184 -2.39 -8.11 8.38
N GLN A 185 -2.56 -7.61 9.60
CA GLN A 185 -2.06 -8.20 10.84
C GLN A 185 -3.24 -8.71 11.66
N CYS A 186 -3.32 -10.02 11.84
CA CYS A 186 -4.38 -10.65 12.62
C CYS A 186 -3.83 -11.14 13.95
N SER A 187 -4.60 -10.92 15.00
CA SER A 187 -4.27 -11.38 16.34
C SER A 187 -5.50 -11.90 17.04
N GLN A 188 -5.28 -12.58 18.15
CA GLN A 188 -6.32 -12.99 19.06
C GLN A 188 -5.91 -12.65 20.48
N ARG A 189 -6.93 -12.36 21.29
CA ARG A 189 -6.78 -12.25 22.72
C ARG A 189 -6.58 -13.65 23.30
N GLU A 190 -5.45 -13.78 23.98
CA GLU A 190 -5.13 -14.89 24.88
C GLU A 190 -4.83 -14.34 26.28
N GLN A 191 -5.14 -15.12 27.32
CA GLN A 191 -4.97 -14.73 28.73
C GLN A 191 -3.59 -14.12 29.08
N LEU A 192 -2.51 -14.60 28.45
CA LEU A 192 -1.14 -14.15 28.70
C LEU A 192 -0.55 -13.27 27.59
N ASN A 193 -1.21 -13.22 26.43
CA ASN A 193 -0.79 -12.43 25.29
C ASN A 193 -2.02 -11.83 24.59
N PRO A 194 -2.39 -10.58 24.93
CA PRO A 194 -3.58 -9.93 24.39
C PRO A 194 -3.56 -9.77 22.86
N PHE A 195 -2.37 -9.82 22.24
CA PHE A 195 -2.19 -9.71 20.79
C PHE A 195 -1.40 -10.91 20.23
N ALA A 196 -1.73 -12.12 20.67
CA ALA A 196 -1.14 -13.34 20.13
C ALA A 196 -1.31 -13.38 18.60
N PRO A 197 -0.22 -13.54 17.80
CA PRO A 197 -0.33 -13.62 16.36
C PRO A 197 -1.24 -14.76 15.92
N ALA A 198 -2.09 -14.51 14.93
CA ALA A 198 -3.01 -15.51 14.42
C ALA A 198 -3.14 -15.43 12.89
N GLY A 199 -3.51 -16.53 12.24
CA GLY A 199 -3.67 -16.57 10.78
C GLY A 199 -4.80 -15.65 10.30
N CYS A 200 -4.58 -14.96 9.18
CA CYS A 200 -5.57 -14.07 8.54
C CYS A 200 -6.52 -14.78 7.55
N GLU A 201 -6.58 -16.11 7.60
CA GLU A 201 -7.49 -16.93 6.79
C GLU A 201 -8.96 -16.74 7.20
#